data_AF-Q1N0U6-F1
#
_entry.id   AF-Q1N0U6-F1
#
_cell.length_a   1.000
_cell.length_b   1.000
_cell.length_c   1.000
_cell.angle_alpha   90.00
_cell.angle_beta   90.00
_cell.angle_gamma   90.00
#
_symmetry.space_group_name_H-M   'P 1'
#
loop_
_entity.id
_entity.type
_entity.pdbx_description
1 polymer ?
#
loop_
_entity_poly.entity_id
_entity_poly.type
_entity_poly.pdbx_seq_one_letter_code
_entity_poly.pdbx_strand_id
1 'polypeptide(L)' 'MSDSNLTTEEKLAKLEKGLFLMSKDRERALSNHETEDLIEELRGVVAELKAEVSKA' A
#
# COMPACT_ATOMS: atom_id res chain seq x y z
N MET A 1 -18.35 3.87 2.49
CA MET A 1 -17.82 2.88 3.45
C MET A 1 -16.71 3.57 4.18
N SER A 2 -16.73 3.53 5.51
CA SER A 2 -15.78 4.24 6.36
C SER A 2 -14.38 3.72 6.10
N ASP A 3 -13.46 4.58 5.63
CA ASP A 3 -12.04 4.29 5.36
C ASP A 3 -11.23 4.04 6.64
N SER A 4 -11.77 3.24 7.57
CA SER A 4 -11.19 3.04 8.89
C SER A 4 -11.37 1.59 9.30
N ASN A 5 -10.23 0.87 9.25
CA ASN A 5 -10.01 -0.54 9.63
C ASN A 5 -10.09 -1.56 8.47
N LEU A 6 -9.18 -1.43 7.50
CA LEU A 6 -8.74 -2.60 6.73
C LEU A 6 -8.09 -3.61 7.69
N THR A 7 -8.28 -4.90 7.44
CA THR A 7 -7.59 -5.96 8.18
C THR A 7 -6.10 -5.99 7.83
N THR A 8 -5.28 -6.60 8.69
CA THR A 8 -3.85 -6.80 8.43
C THR A 8 -3.61 -7.55 7.11
N GLU A 9 -4.44 -8.55 6.78
CA GLU A 9 -4.36 -9.28 5.51
C GLU A 9 -4.65 -8.39 4.30
N GLU A 10 -5.69 -7.55 4.38
CA GLU A 10 -6.02 -6.59 3.31
C GLU A 10 -4.90 -5.55 3.11
N LYS A 11 -4.28 -5.10 4.20
CA LYS A 11 -3.15 -4.18 4.17
C LYS A 11 -1.91 -4.81 3.52
N LEU A 12 -1.62 -6.07 3.83
CA LEU A 12 -0.53 -6.82 3.20
C LEU A 12 -0.80 -7.02 1.70
N ALA A 13 -2.01 -7.42 1.32
CA ALA A 13 -2.40 -7.57 -0.08
C ALA A 13 -2.28 -6.24 -0.86
N LYS A 14 -2.62 -5.12 -0.23
CA LYS A 14 -2.46 -3.78 -0.81
C LYS A 14 -0.99 -3.43 -1.02
N LEU A 15 -0.12 -3.76 -0.07
CA LEU A 15 1.34 -3.61 -0.22
C LEU A 15 1.90 -4.44 -1.36
N GLU A 16 1.53 -5.72 -1.45
CA GLU A 16 1.96 -6.61 -2.53
C GLU A 16 1.56 -6.08 -3.91
N LYS A 17 0.29 -5.66 -4.05
CA LYS A 17 -0.21 -5.07 -5.29
C LYS A 17 0.53 -3.79 -5.65
N GLY A 18 0.76 -2.90 -4.69
CA GLY A 18 1.49 -1.66 -4.94
C GLY A 18 2.93 -1.89 -5.38
N LEU A 19 3.63 -2.83 -4.73
CA LEU A 19 4.97 -3.26 -5.15
C LEU A 19 4.98 -3.84 -6.56
N PHE A 20 3.97 -4.65 -6.92
CA PHE A 20 3.82 -5.17 -8.28
C PHE A 20 3.63 -4.03 -9.30
N LEU A 21 2.79 -3.04 -9.01
CA LEU A 21 2.55 -1.89 -9.90
C LEU A 21 3.79 -1.01 -10.11
N MET A 22 4.78 -1.08 -9.22
CA MET A 22 6.07 -0.38 -9.38
C MET A 22 7.18 -1.29 -9.93
N SER A 23 6.94 -2.60 -10.05
CA SER A 23 7.92 -3.58 -10.51
C SER A 23 8.11 -3.54 -12.03
N LYS A 24 9.08 -4.29 -12.54
CA LYS A 24 9.28 -4.44 -14.00
C LYS A 24 8.18 -5.26 -14.68
N ASP A 25 7.44 -6.06 -13.91
CA ASP A 25 6.44 -7.00 -14.43
C ASP A 25 5.04 -6.37 -14.55
N ARG A 26 4.91 -5.09 -14.19
CA ARG A 26 3.67 -4.33 -14.31
C ARG A 26 3.16 -4.28 -15.76
N GLU A 27 1.86 -4.43 -15.93
CA GLU A 27 1.20 -4.36 -17.24
C GLU A 27 1.35 -2.99 -17.92
N ARG A 28 1.43 -1.92 -17.13
CA ARG A 28 1.61 -0.55 -17.60
C ARG A 28 2.54 0.24 -16.70
N ALA A 29 3.37 1.08 -17.30
CA ALA A 29 4.09 2.11 -16.56
C ALA A 29 3.15 3.16 -15.98
N LEU A 30 3.21 3.32 -14.65
CA LEU A 30 2.68 4.50 -13.97
C LEU A 30 3.49 5.73 -14.37
N SER A 31 2.82 6.87 -14.48
CA SER A 31 3.47 8.18 -14.55
C SER A 31 4.16 8.50 -13.21
N ASN A 32 5.00 9.54 -13.21
CA ASN A 32 5.68 9.97 -11.99
C ASN A 32 4.68 10.32 -10.88
N HIS A 33 3.64 11.10 -11.19
CA HIS A 33 2.61 11.48 -10.23
C HIS A 33 1.84 10.25 -9.70
N GLU A 34 1.42 9.34 -10.58
CA GLU A 34 0.76 8.09 -10.16
C GLU A 34 1.66 7.24 -9.25
N THR A 35 2.97 7.26 -9.48
CA THR A 35 3.95 6.55 -8.67
C THR A 35 4.12 7.22 -7.30
N GLU A 36 4.21 8.55 -7.25
CA GLU A 36 4.29 9.34 -6.02
C GLU A 36 3.05 9.13 -5.14
N ASP A 37 1.85 9.22 -5.72
CA ASP A 37 0.58 8.98 -5.03
C ASP A 37 0.53 7.57 -4.44
N LEU A 38 0.93 6.56 -5.22
CA LEU A 38 1.00 5.17 -4.76
C LEU A 38 2.02 5.00 -3.62
N ILE A 39 3.18 5.65 -3.69
CA ILE A 39 4.18 5.59 -2.62
C ILE A 39 3.63 6.16 -1.31
N GLU A 40 2.96 7.32 -1.36
CA GLU A 40 2.36 7.92 -0.16
C GLU A 40 1.24 7.06 0.43
N GLU A 41 0.42 6.45 -0.43
CA GLU A 41 -0.60 5.50 -0.01
C GLU A 41 0.01 4.28 0.71
N LEU A 42 1.06 3.68 0.13
CA LEU A 42 1.73 2.52 0.72
C LEU A 42 2.46 2.87 2.02
N ARG A 43 3.02 4.08 2.14
CA ARG A 43 3.61 4.59 3.39
C ARG A 43 2.58 4.68 4.51
N GLY A 44 1.36 5.15 4.18
CA GLY A 44 0.22 5.13 5.11
C GLY A 44 -0.09 3.73 5.61
N VAL A 45 -0.23 2.77 4.68
CA VAL A 45 -0.50 1.35 5.02
C VAL A 45 0.58 0.76 5.92
N VAL A 46 1.86 1.04 5.65
CA VAL A 46 2.98 0.59 6.51
C VAL A 46 2.92 1.22 7.90
N ALA A 47 2.59 2.50 8.01
CA ALA A 47 2.46 3.18 9.29
C ALA A 47 1.34 2.55 10.14
N GLU A 48 0.20 2.24 9.52
CA GLU A 48 -0.90 1.56 10.19
C GLU A 48 -0.53 0.15 10.64
N LEU A 49 0.12 -0.65 9.78
CA LEU A 49 0.61 -1.99 10.14
C LEU A 49 1.61 -1.94 11.29
N LYS A 50 2.54 -0.97 11.28
CA LYS A 50 3.47 -0.77 12.41
C LYS A 50 2.73 -0.42 13.70
N ALA A 51 1.70 0.41 13.62
CA ALA A 51 0.87 0.75 14.78
C ALA A 51 0.13 -0.48 15.32
N GLU A 52 -0.40 -1.34 14.45
CA GLU A 52 -1.02 -2.62 14.83
C GLU A 52 -0.04 -3.56 15.52
N VAL A 53 1.15 -3.79 14.92
CA VAL A 53 2.19 -4.63 15.51
C VAL A 53 2.67 -4.10 16.86
N SER A 54 2.77 -2.78 17.03
CA SER A 54 3.17 -2.17 18.31
C SER A 54 2.11 -2.26 19.42
N LYS A 55 0.85 -2.55 19.05
CA LYS A 55 -0.27 -2.73 19.99
C LYS A 55 -0.47 -4.19 20.41
N ALA A 56 0.14 -5.13 19.67
CA ALA A 56 0.13 -6.56 19.97
C ALA A 56 1.26 -6.92 20.95
#